data_AF-A0A0E2BD35-F1
#
_entry.id   AF-A0A0E2BD35-F1
#
_cell.length_a   1.000
_cell.length_b   1.000
_cell.length_c   1.000
_cell.angle_alpha   90.00
_cell.angle_beta   90.00
_cell.angle_gamma   90.00
#
_symmetry.space_group_name_H-M   'P 1'
#
loop_
_entity.id
_entity.type
_entity.pdbx_description
1 polymer ?
#
loop_
_entity_poly.entity_id
_entity_poly.type
_entity_poly.pdbx_seq_one_letter_code
_entity_poly.pdbx_strand_id
1 'polypeptide(L)'
;MRRKRLKHTTFTVCRMFCGWRLINSAIELNRLGTGVLKYDFLTQKTFFNDGHIQTPNILEEIEIFFSEELDRMSLAKAAFHFAFLKVEIIQSFVESKNRKKFDKHAHKSKPESNYISYQYRFDCECRILKDEFEYIRVVEK
;
A
#
# COMPACT_ATOMS: atom_id res chain seq x y z
N MET A 1 2.10 2.63 -27.70
CA MET A 1 2.40 3.47 -26.52
C MET A 1 1.55 3.11 -25.29
N ARG A 2 0.21 3.04 -25.40
CA ARG A 2 -0.71 2.74 -24.27
C ARG A 2 -0.35 1.48 -23.46
N ARG A 3 0.00 0.36 -24.10
CA ARG A 3 0.41 -0.88 -23.40
C ARG A 3 1.61 -0.69 -22.46
N LYS A 4 2.65 0.02 -22.93
CA LYS A 4 3.84 0.33 -22.11
C LYS A 4 3.48 1.23 -20.92
N ARG A 5 2.59 2.21 -21.13
CA ARG A 5 2.10 3.09 -20.07
C ARG A 5 1.29 2.33 -19.03
N LEU A 6 0.32 1.50 -19.41
CA LEU A 6 -0.44 0.65 -18.46
C LEU A 6 0.48 -0.25 -17.62
N LYS A 7 1.48 -0.89 -18.24
CA LYS A 7 2.50 -1.66 -17.52
C LYS A 7 3.32 -0.80 -16.55
N HIS A 8 3.63 0.44 -16.92
CA HIS A 8 4.29 1.39 -16.02
C HIS A 8 3.35 1.84 -14.89
N THR A 9 2.07 2.05 -15.17
CA THR A 9 1.05 2.39 -14.17
C THR A 9 0.96 1.31 -13.09
N THR A 10 0.89 0.02 -13.46
CA THR A 10 0.86 -1.07 -12.46
C THR A 10 2.12 -1.09 -11.58
N PHE A 11 3.29 -0.80 -12.16
CA PHE A 11 4.53 -0.64 -11.41
C PHE A 11 4.52 0.54 -10.45
N THR A 12 4.05 1.70 -10.90
CA THR A 12 3.98 2.90 -10.07
C THR A 12 3.00 2.74 -8.92
N VAL A 13 1.84 2.14 -9.15
CA VAL A 13 0.84 1.82 -8.11
C VAL A 13 1.48 0.98 -6.99
N CYS A 14 2.17 -0.11 -7.33
CA CYS A 14 2.85 -0.90 -6.30
C CYS A 14 3.96 -0.14 -5.59
N ARG A 15 4.69 0.73 -6.30
CA ARG A 15 5.71 1.58 -5.65
C ARG A 15 5.13 2.64 -4.73
N MET A 16 3.96 3.19 -5.05
CA MET A 16 3.26 4.12 -4.18
C MET A 16 2.85 3.41 -2.89
N PHE A 17 2.27 2.21 -3.01
CA PHE A 17 1.87 1.43 -1.85
C PHE A 17 3.07 0.95 -1.02
N CYS A 18 4.12 0.38 -1.61
CA CYS A 18 5.30 -0.13 -0.87
C CYS A 18 6.37 0.95 -0.61
N GLY A 19 6.02 2.23 -0.75
CA GLY A 19 6.96 3.34 -0.76
C GLY A 19 6.76 4.31 0.40
N TRP A 20 7.40 5.48 0.28
CA TRP A 20 7.37 6.54 1.28
C TRP A 20 5.96 7.01 1.68
N ARG A 21 4.95 6.83 0.81
CA ARG A 21 3.57 7.21 1.10
C ARG A 21 2.91 6.36 2.20
N LEU A 22 3.47 5.21 2.57
CA LEU A 22 3.03 4.41 3.72
C LEU A 22 3.09 5.17 5.04
N ILE A 23 3.98 6.15 5.17
CA ILE A 23 4.17 6.91 6.42
C ILE A 23 2.86 7.60 6.84
N ASN A 24 2.06 8.05 5.87
CA ASN A 24 0.81 8.77 6.12
C ASN A 24 -0.34 7.84 6.54
N SER A 25 -0.27 6.55 6.20
CA SER A 25 -1.28 5.54 6.54
C SER A 25 -0.78 4.48 7.53
N ALA A 26 0.39 4.69 8.15
CA ALA A 26 0.98 3.72 9.06
C ALA A 26 0.06 3.38 10.24
N ILE A 27 -0.71 4.34 10.76
CA ILE A 27 -1.67 4.10 11.86
C ILE A 27 -2.81 3.18 11.41
N GLU A 28 -3.36 3.39 10.21
CA GLU A 28 -4.44 2.56 9.65
C GLU A 28 -3.95 1.15 9.36
N LEU A 29 -2.75 1.02 8.77
CA LEU A 29 -2.14 -0.28 8.47
C LEU A 29 -1.74 -1.03 9.74
N ASN A 30 -1.24 -0.33 10.78
CA ASN A 30 -0.97 -0.91 12.10
C ASN A 30 -2.23 -1.55 12.71
N ARG A 31 -3.42 -0.98 12.45
CA ARG A 31 -4.69 -1.51 12.98
C ARG A 31 -5.19 -2.74 12.22
N LEU A 32 -4.90 -2.84 10.92
CA LEU A 32 -5.24 -4.00 10.11
C LEU A 32 -4.38 -5.22 10.48
N GLY A 33 -3.10 -4.99 10.75
CA GLY A 33 -2.15 -6.04 11.07
C GLY A 33 -1.75 -6.88 9.86
N THR A 34 -1.36 -8.13 10.12
CA THR A 34 -0.97 -9.08 9.06
C THR A 34 -2.20 -9.60 8.33
N GLY A 35 -2.15 -9.61 7.00
CA GLY A 35 -3.25 -10.10 6.17
C GLY A 35 -3.15 -9.64 4.72
N VAL A 36 -4.24 -9.81 3.98
CA VAL A 36 -4.32 -9.44 2.56
C VAL A 36 -5.26 -8.26 2.39
N LEU A 37 -4.71 -7.13 1.96
CA LEU A 37 -5.47 -5.96 1.54
C LEU A 37 -5.70 -6.02 0.03
N LYS A 38 -6.94 -5.81 -0.41
CA LYS A 38 -7.29 -5.73 -1.83
C LYS A 38 -8.11 -4.47 -2.10
N TYR A 39 -7.73 -3.73 -3.12
CA TYR A 39 -8.45 -2.59 -3.65
C TYR A 39 -8.88 -2.88 -5.09
N ASP A 40 -10.16 -2.74 -5.37
CA ASP A 40 -10.71 -2.87 -6.71
C ASP A 40 -10.92 -1.47 -7.31
N PHE A 41 -10.14 -1.13 -8.34
CA PHE A 41 -10.17 0.17 -9.01
C PHE A 41 -11.47 0.43 -9.78
N LEU A 42 -12.20 -0.64 -10.15
CA LEU A 42 -13.45 -0.52 -10.92
C LEU A 42 -14.64 -0.23 -10.02
N THR A 43 -14.70 -0.91 -8.87
CA THR A 43 -15.77 -0.72 -7.89
C THR A 43 -15.42 0.29 -6.79
N GLN A 44 -14.15 0.69 -6.71
CA GLN A 44 -13.56 1.54 -5.66
C GLN A 44 -13.75 0.98 -4.24
N LYS A 45 -13.87 -0.34 -4.12
CA LYS A 45 -14.08 -1.03 -2.84
C LYS A 45 -12.78 -1.59 -2.30
N THR A 46 -12.66 -1.58 -0.98
CA THR A 46 -11.51 -2.13 -0.24
C THR A 46 -11.94 -3.35 0.55
N PHE A 47 -11.09 -4.38 0.53
CA PHE A 47 -11.27 -5.62 1.26
C PHE A 47 -10.01 -5.95 2.05
N PHE A 48 -10.18 -6.45 3.27
CA PHE A 48 -9.10 -7.00 4.07
C PHE A 48 -9.48 -8.39 4.55
N ASN A 49 -8.67 -9.40 4.21
CA ASN A 49 -8.99 -10.82 4.39
C ASN A 49 -10.42 -11.16 3.92
N ASP A 50 -10.76 -10.67 2.71
CA ASP A 50 -12.07 -10.79 2.05
C ASP A 50 -13.26 -10.05 2.73
N GLY A 51 -13.05 -9.45 3.91
CA GLY A 51 -14.03 -8.56 4.55
C GLY A 51 -14.00 -7.15 3.98
N HIS A 52 -15.14 -6.58 3.63
CA HIS A 52 -15.22 -5.19 3.18
C HIS A 52 -14.85 -4.22 4.31
N ILE A 53 -13.96 -3.26 4.04
CA ILE A 53 -13.53 -2.25 5.01
C ILE A 53 -13.64 -0.84 4.42
N GLN A 54 -13.56 0.17 5.27
CA GLN A 54 -13.37 1.54 4.80
C GLN A 54 -12.03 1.66 4.07
N THR A 55 -12.01 2.37 2.95
CA THR A 55 -10.81 2.61 2.14
C THR A 55 -9.81 3.44 2.94
N PRO A 56 -8.59 2.94 3.21
CA PRO A 56 -7.48 3.69 3.80
C PRO A 56 -7.04 4.85 2.91
N ASN A 57 -6.53 5.94 3.50
CA ASN A 57 -6.16 7.15 2.76
C ASN A 57 -5.15 6.88 1.63
N ILE A 58 -4.18 5.97 1.84
CA ILE A 58 -3.20 5.58 0.82
C ILE A 58 -3.86 5.00 -0.44
N LEU A 59 -4.99 4.29 -0.30
CA LEU A 59 -5.71 3.72 -1.42
C LEU A 59 -6.52 4.78 -2.18
N GLU A 60 -7.02 5.81 -1.51
CA GLU A 60 -7.64 6.97 -2.17
C GLU A 60 -6.63 7.75 -3.03
N GLU A 61 -5.43 7.98 -2.51
CA GLU A 61 -4.36 8.63 -3.27
C GLU A 61 -3.93 7.82 -4.51
N ILE A 62 -3.86 6.50 -4.36
CA ILE A 62 -3.54 5.58 -5.44
C ILE A 62 -4.65 5.56 -6.49
N GLU A 63 -5.91 5.64 -6.08
CA GLU A 63 -7.08 5.73 -6.97
C GLU A 63 -7.09 7.02 -7.79
N ILE A 64 -6.77 8.17 -7.18
CA ILE A 64 -6.63 9.45 -7.88
C ILE A 64 -5.54 9.34 -8.95
N PHE A 65 -4.35 8.86 -8.57
CA PHE A 65 -3.25 8.66 -9.51
C PHE A 65 -3.64 7.73 -10.66
N PHE A 66 -4.29 6.61 -10.35
CA PHE A 66 -4.72 5.63 -11.35
C PHE A 66 -5.72 6.26 -12.35
N SER A 67 -6.70 6.99 -11.84
CA SER A 67 -7.72 7.66 -12.66
C SER A 67 -7.11 8.71 -13.58
N GLU A 68 -6.20 9.54 -13.07
CA GLU A 68 -5.49 10.53 -13.91
C GLU A 68 -4.67 9.86 -15.03
N GLU A 69 -4.04 8.72 -14.76
CA GLU A 69 -3.30 7.97 -15.78
C GLU A 69 -4.22 7.42 -16.87
N LEU A 70 -5.42 6.94 -16.49
CA LEU A 70 -6.43 6.51 -17.44
C LEU A 70 -6.89 7.68 -18.33
N ASP A 71 -7.15 8.84 -17.74
CA ASP A 71 -7.54 10.06 -18.46
C ASP A 71 -6.45 10.51 -19.45
N ARG A 72 -5.18 10.52 -19.02
CA ARG A 72 -4.01 10.81 -19.88
C ARG A 72 -3.87 9.85 -21.05
N MET A 73 -4.44 8.65 -20.96
CA MET A 73 -4.45 7.64 -22.02
C MET A 73 -5.76 7.63 -22.82
N SER A 74 -6.75 8.41 -22.40
CA SER A 74 -8.14 8.41 -22.90
C SER A 74 -8.77 7.01 -22.81
N LEU A 75 -8.66 6.37 -21.64
CA LEU A 75 -9.20 5.05 -21.36
C LEU A 75 -10.34 5.15 -20.33
N ALA A 76 -11.50 4.62 -20.67
CA ALA A 76 -12.61 4.50 -19.73
C ALA A 76 -12.43 3.26 -18.83
N LYS A 77 -12.81 3.37 -17.54
CA LYS A 77 -12.81 2.22 -16.61
C LYS A 77 -13.66 1.04 -17.10
N ALA A 78 -14.74 1.33 -17.83
CA ALA A 78 -15.61 0.31 -18.41
C ALA A 78 -14.92 -0.59 -19.47
N ALA A 79 -13.73 -0.20 -19.94
CA ALA A 79 -12.96 -0.99 -20.90
C ALA A 79 -12.10 -2.09 -20.24
N PHE A 80 -12.14 -2.24 -18.91
CA PHE A 80 -11.36 -3.24 -18.19
C PHE A 80 -12.27 -4.35 -17.65
N HIS A 81 -11.81 -5.60 -17.72
CA HIS A 81 -12.49 -6.75 -17.11
C HIS A 81 -12.24 -6.80 -15.61
N PHE A 82 -11.01 -6.51 -15.20
CA PHE A 82 -10.65 -6.27 -13.81
C PHE A 82 -9.46 -5.31 -13.73
N ALA A 83 -9.43 -4.52 -12.67
CA ALA A 83 -8.29 -3.73 -12.27
C ALA A 83 -8.23 -3.73 -10.75
N PHE A 84 -7.20 -4.33 -10.16
CA PHE A 84 -7.06 -4.38 -8.72
C PHE A 84 -5.61 -4.24 -8.26
N LEU A 85 -5.46 -3.77 -7.03
CA LEU A 85 -4.25 -3.80 -6.23
C LEU A 85 -4.48 -4.80 -5.09
N LYS A 86 -3.60 -5.78 -4.96
CA LYS A 86 -3.57 -6.74 -3.85
C LYS A 86 -2.23 -6.58 -3.14
N VAL A 87 -2.24 -6.49 -1.82
CA VAL A 87 -1.04 -6.37 -1.01
C VAL A 87 -1.14 -7.33 0.16
N GLU A 88 -0.22 -8.28 0.22
CA GLU A 88 0.01 -9.05 1.42
C GLU A 88 0.86 -8.21 2.38
N ILE A 89 0.32 -7.97 3.57
CA ILE A 89 0.93 -7.20 4.64
C ILE A 89 1.42 -8.19 5.67
N ILE A 90 2.72 -8.19 5.93
CA ILE A 90 3.33 -8.99 6.99
C ILE A 90 3.92 -8.02 8.01
N GLN A 91 3.25 -7.93 9.15
CA GLN A 91 3.68 -7.11 10.27
C GLN A 91 4.47 -7.97 11.26
N SER A 92 5.68 -7.52 11.59
CA SER A 92 6.53 -8.12 12.61
C SER A 92 6.74 -7.14 13.75
N PHE A 93 6.53 -7.60 14.98
CA PHE A 93 6.81 -6.81 16.18
C PHE A 93 8.32 -6.75 16.41
N VAL A 94 8.85 -5.54 16.55
CA VAL A 94 10.24 -5.32 16.91
C VAL A 94 10.27 -4.77 18.33
N GLU A 95 10.66 -5.64 19.25
CA GLU A 95 10.87 -5.30 20.64
C GLU A 95 12.20 -4.54 20.77
N SER A 96 12.14 -3.26 21.10
CA SER A 96 13.37 -2.46 21.27
C SER A 96 14.10 -2.89 22.54
N LYS A 97 15.04 -3.84 22.44
CA LYS A 97 15.97 -4.14 23.53
C LYS A 97 16.91 -2.95 23.72
N ASN A 98 16.63 -2.14 24.73
CA ASN A 98 17.55 -1.24 25.42
C ASN A 98 18.53 -0.47 24.54
N ARG A 99 18.16 0.76 24.15
CA ARG A 99 19.19 1.78 23.93
C ARG A 99 19.87 2.02 25.28
N LYS A 100 21.07 1.45 25.48
CA LYS A 100 21.98 1.92 26.52
C LYS A 100 22.12 3.42 26.33
N LYS A 101 21.63 4.18 27.30
CA LYS A 101 21.79 5.63 27.40
C LYS A 101 23.26 5.97 27.19
N PHE A 102 23.56 6.67 26.11
CA PHE A 102 24.66 7.62 26.16
C PHE A 102 24.12 8.82 26.94
N ASP A 103 24.29 8.76 28.26
CA ASP A 103 24.12 9.91 29.12
C ASP A 103 25.24 10.91 28.81
N LYS A 104 24.85 12.12 28.41
CA LYS A 104 25.52 13.36 28.80
C LYS A 104 24.56 14.51 28.48
N HIS A 105 23.95 15.03 29.55
CA HIS A 105 23.11 16.22 29.64
C HIS A 105 21.62 16.04 29.31
N ALA A 106 20.79 15.81 30.33
CA ALA A 106 19.74 16.75 30.73
C ALA A 106 18.78 16.15 31.78
N HIS A 107 18.51 16.96 32.79
CA HIS A 107 17.42 16.95 33.77
C HIS A 107 16.23 15.99 33.56
N LYS A 108 15.92 15.29 34.68
CA LYS A 108 14.59 14.90 35.18
C LYS A 108 13.44 14.86 34.14
N SER A 109 13.20 13.67 33.57
CA SER A 109 11.84 13.23 33.21
C SER A 109 11.81 11.70 33.07
N LYS A 110 10.63 11.12 33.38
CA LYS A 110 10.32 9.71 33.70
C LYS A 110 10.94 8.65 32.77
N PRO A 111 11.25 7.43 33.27
CA PRO A 111 11.66 6.34 32.41
C PRO A 111 10.45 5.72 31.68
N GLU A 112 10.71 5.40 30.41
CA GLU A 112 10.18 4.24 29.67
C GLU A 112 8.71 4.32 29.23
N SER A 113 8.44 5.00 28.11
CA SER A 113 7.42 4.47 27.20
C SER A 113 8.06 3.35 26.40
N ASN A 114 7.53 2.14 26.52
CA ASN A 114 7.86 1.05 25.60
C ASN A 114 7.46 1.50 24.20
N TYR A 115 8.42 1.95 23.40
CA TYR A 115 8.18 2.29 22.00
C TYR A 115 7.95 0.98 21.24
N ILE A 116 6.69 0.69 20.95
CA ILE A 116 6.31 -0.42 20.09
C ILE A 116 6.65 -0.02 18.65
N SER A 117 7.68 -0.66 18.09
CA SER A 117 8.02 -0.53 16.68
C SER A 117 7.54 -1.75 15.91
N TYR A 118 6.89 -1.53 14.77
CA TYR A 118 6.53 -2.58 13.82
C TYR A 118 7.42 -2.48 12.60
N GLN A 119 7.91 -3.63 12.12
CA GLN A 119 8.52 -3.79 10.82
C GLN A 119 7.49 -4.38 9.86
N TYR A 120 7.52 -3.92 8.61
CA TYR A 120 6.60 -4.35 7.57
C TYR A 120 7.34 -5.00 6.42
N ARG A 121 6.78 -6.09 5.91
CA ARG A 121 7.03 -6.59 4.56
C ARG A 121 5.73 -6.50 3.77
N PHE A 122 5.82 -6.07 2.52
CA PHE A 122 4.69 -5.93 1.60
C PHE A 122 4.98 -6.69 0.32
N ASP A 123 4.11 -7.65 0.02
CA ASP A 123 4.10 -8.33 -1.27
C ASP A 123 2.93 -7.78 -2.09
N CYS A 124 3.26 -6.83 -2.97
CA CYS A 124 2.30 -6.07 -3.77
C CYS A 124 2.13 -6.67 -5.15
N GLU A 125 0.88 -6.81 -5.56
CA GLU A 125 0.45 -7.23 -6.87
C GLU A 125 -0.57 -6.24 -7.43
N CYS A 126 -0.26 -5.60 -8.55
CA CYS A 126 -1.21 -4.79 -9.30
C CYS A 126 -1.52 -5.47 -10.63
N ARG A 127 -2.79 -5.77 -10.86
CA ARG A 127 -3.29 -6.40 -12.09
C ARG A 127 -4.33 -5.56 -12.78
N ILE A 128 -4.18 -5.43 -14.10
CA ILE A 128 -5.15 -4.80 -14.98
C ILE A 128 -5.35 -5.73 -16.19
N LEU A 129 -6.59 -6.12 -16.46
CA LEU A 129 -6.96 -6.89 -17.65
C LEU A 129 -7.89 -6.07 -18.55
N LYS A 130 -7.51 -5.96 -19.82
CA LYS A 130 -8.30 -5.31 -20.88
C LYS A 130 -8.31 -6.18 -22.13
N ASP A 131 -9.51 -6.54 -22.59
CA ASP A 131 -9.81 -7.38 -23.76
C ASP A 131 -9.03 -8.71 -23.78
N GLU A 132 -7.76 -8.69 -24.21
CA GLU A 132 -6.88 -9.85 -24.41
C GLU A 132 -5.49 -9.70 -23.75
N PHE A 133 -5.21 -8.58 -23.07
CA PHE A 133 -3.89 -8.33 -22.47
C PHE A 133 -3.97 -8.14 -20.96
N GLU A 134 -3.33 -9.05 -20.23
CA GLU A 134 -3.13 -8.95 -18.80
C GLU A 134 -1.82 -8.19 -18.50
N TYR A 135 -1.92 -7.16 -17.66
CA TYR A 135 -0.78 -6.40 -17.16
C TYR A 135 -0.64 -6.69 -15.68
N ILE A 136 0.35 -7.51 -15.32
CA ILE A 136 0.65 -7.88 -13.93
C ILE A 136 1.98 -7.26 -13.53
N ARG A 137 2.02 -6.68 -12.33
CA ARG A 137 3.28 -6.44 -11.62
C ARG A 137 3.21 -7.01 -10.22
N VAL A 138 4.25 -7.77 -9.84
CA VAL A 138 4.52 -8.23 -8.48
C VAL A 138 5.77 -7.50 -7.96
N VAL A 139 5.73 -7.03 -6.71
CA VAL A 139 6.84 -6.39 -5.98
C VAL A 139 6.87 -6.94 -4.57
N GLU A 140 7.99 -7.53 -4.19
CA GLU A 140 8.28 -7.98 -2.81
C GLU A 140 9.20 -6.96 -2.17
N LYS A 141 8.84 -6.43 -0.99
CA LYS A 141 9.63 -5.43 -0.27
C LYS A 141 9.52 -5.53 1.24
#